data_AF-A0A849YZ06-F1
#
_entry.id   AF-A0A849YZ06-F1
#
_cell.length_a   1.000
_cell.length_b   1.000
_cell.length_c   1.000
_cell.angle_alpha   90.00
_cell.angle_beta   90.00
_cell.angle_gamma   90.00
#
_symmetry.space_group_name_H-M   'P 1'
#
loop_
_entity.id
_entity.type
_entity.pdbx_description
1 polymer ?
#
loop_
_entity_poly.entity_id
_entity_poly.type
_entity_poly.pdbx_seq_one_letter_code
_entity_poly.pdbx_strand_id
1 'polypeptide(L)'
;MRLLGAAFLSFVVTASVACSDDEACKEPCTSATVVMTTYGDGAGFFDAPFPSDARRDENGRPIVTGFPNPQAIALVDSVLAILEKDQDGFGLASGAFFRTTAALDAASLPTLAGSVEPTSSVQLIGISKGAPDYLKRYPVRVSFAVDPGPYGAPNLLSVVPLQGVPLRAETRYAVVITKSVKDTSGAALGVSSATADLIAGKSPAGMSEAGATAHNVFTELAEAGIAKDDIAAFTVFTTGDPISVQAASITKAREDGVPTPIAPFTKTDDFADFCVYASTIDMPVYQSGTPPYSSEGGGFVIDADGRPVLQRQERANFVVTVPKRNMPADGYPLVVFSRTGGGGERPLVDRGVRAESGGEAIEPGTGPALEFARVGFGGASIDGPHGGLRNVTHDDEQLLVFNFQNPLALRDNIRQSALELALVPHILDGIEIDVSDCAGAVAPLDLARFQAKALMGHSMGASIAPLAIAFEPRYEALILSGAGGSFIENMLHKQTPLPV
;
A
#
# COMPACT_ATOMS: atom_id res chain seq x y z
N MET A 1 -18.31 107.45 -35.01
CA MET A 1 -19.78 107.32 -35.10
C MET A 1 -20.13 105.84 -34.95
N ARG A 2 -20.83 105.51 -33.87
CA ARG A 2 -21.41 104.19 -33.47
C ARG A 2 -20.47 103.03 -33.09
N LEU A 3 -20.75 102.56 -31.87
CA LEU A 3 -20.27 101.37 -31.16
C LEU A 3 -20.69 100.07 -31.85
N LEU A 4 -19.93 98.98 -31.61
CA LEU A 4 -20.45 97.74 -30.99
C LEU A 4 -19.28 96.85 -30.56
N GLY A 5 -19.28 96.45 -29.29
CA GLY A 5 -18.26 95.60 -28.67
C GLY A 5 -18.43 94.12 -29.00
N ALA A 6 -17.32 93.39 -28.97
CA ALA A 6 -17.28 91.93 -29.02
C ALA A 6 -16.45 91.42 -27.83
N ALA A 7 -17.06 90.53 -27.06
CA ALA A 7 -16.57 89.97 -25.82
C ALA A 7 -15.49 88.90 -26.07
N PHE A 8 -14.47 88.90 -25.21
CA PHE A 8 -13.50 87.83 -25.02
C PHE A 8 -14.17 86.61 -24.38
N LEU A 9 -14.06 85.44 -25.00
CA LEU A 9 -14.34 84.16 -24.35
C LEU A 9 -13.10 83.27 -24.48
N SER A 10 -12.41 83.06 -23.36
CA SER A 10 -11.32 82.08 -23.24
C SER A 10 -11.89 80.66 -23.29
N PHE A 11 -11.40 79.86 -24.23
CA PHE A 11 -11.65 78.42 -24.24
C PHE A 11 -10.60 77.74 -23.35
N VAL A 12 -11.04 77.22 -22.21
CA VAL A 12 -10.25 76.33 -21.36
C VAL A 12 -10.30 74.94 -22.00
N VAL A 13 -9.16 74.46 -22.48
CA VAL A 13 -8.96 73.06 -22.86
C VAL A 13 -8.71 72.28 -21.57
N THR A 14 -9.72 71.58 -21.08
CA THR A 14 -9.56 70.58 -20.02
C THR A 14 -8.92 69.33 -20.62
N ALA A 15 -7.60 69.20 -20.43
CA ALA A 15 -6.91 67.92 -20.54
C ALA A 15 -7.24 67.11 -19.27
N SER A 16 -8.19 66.18 -19.37
CA SER A 16 -8.40 65.15 -18.36
C SER A 16 -7.23 64.17 -18.44
N VAL A 17 -6.30 64.31 -17.50
CA VAL A 17 -5.21 63.36 -17.24
C VAL A 17 -5.85 62.04 -16.77
N ALA A 18 -5.54 60.97 -17.47
CA ALA A 18 -5.83 59.60 -17.07
C ALA A 18 -5.15 59.28 -15.74
N CYS A 19 -5.86 58.62 -14.82
CA CYS A 19 -5.25 57.80 -13.78
C CYS A 19 -5.56 56.35 -14.13
N SER A 20 -4.57 55.72 -14.77
CA SER A 20 -4.44 54.28 -14.91
C SER A 20 -4.01 53.65 -13.59
N ASP A 21 -4.18 52.33 -13.55
CA ASP A 21 -3.52 51.38 -12.65
C ASP A 21 -2.03 51.67 -12.41
N ASP A 22 -1.50 50.98 -11.39
CA ASP A 22 -0.10 50.86 -10.96
C ASP A 22 0.35 51.77 -9.81
N GLU A 23 0.02 51.36 -8.58
CA GLU A 23 0.92 51.60 -7.46
C GLU A 23 2.17 50.73 -7.68
N ALA A 24 3.14 51.29 -8.41
CA ALA A 24 4.36 50.62 -8.83
C ALA A 24 5.17 50.07 -7.63
N CYS A 25 5.38 48.74 -7.58
CA CYS A 25 6.47 48.14 -6.82
C CYS A 25 7.78 48.86 -7.19
N LYS A 26 8.49 49.41 -6.22
CA LYS A 26 9.81 50.04 -6.43
C LYS A 26 11.00 49.08 -6.29
N GLU A 27 10.75 47.79 -6.22
CA GLU A 27 11.73 46.71 -6.39
C GLU A 27 11.14 45.72 -7.40
N PRO A 28 11.90 44.90 -8.14
CA PRO A 28 11.28 43.92 -9.02
C PRO A 28 10.30 43.11 -8.16
N CYS A 29 8.98 43.19 -8.42
CA CYS A 29 8.01 42.36 -7.71
C CYS A 29 8.40 40.91 -8.09
N THR A 30 9.20 40.27 -7.26
CA THR A 30 9.42 38.84 -7.37
C THR A 30 8.09 38.24 -6.96
N SER A 31 7.41 37.61 -7.92
CA SER A 31 6.17 36.89 -7.63
C SER A 31 6.43 35.94 -6.49
N ALA A 32 5.66 36.05 -5.40
CA ALA A 32 5.82 35.19 -4.24
C ALA A 32 5.85 33.72 -4.67
N THR A 33 6.72 32.93 -4.05
CA THR A 33 6.74 31.48 -4.26
C THR A 33 5.42 30.89 -3.78
N VAL A 34 4.70 30.18 -4.65
CA VAL A 34 3.40 29.55 -4.33
C VAL A 34 3.41 28.09 -4.72
N VAL A 35 2.51 27.32 -4.12
CA VAL A 35 2.17 25.97 -4.59
C VAL A 35 1.24 26.08 -5.80
N MET A 36 1.49 25.27 -6.82
CA MET A 36 0.68 25.15 -8.01
C MET A 36 -0.67 24.50 -7.67
N THR A 37 -1.77 25.15 -8.08
CA THR A 37 -3.15 24.72 -7.83
C THR A 37 -4.05 25.07 -9.01
N THR A 38 -3.65 24.66 -10.21
CA THR A 38 -4.41 24.80 -11.45
C THR A 38 -5.22 23.52 -11.66
N TYR A 39 -6.55 23.67 -11.80
CA TYR A 39 -7.49 22.57 -11.98
C TYR A 39 -8.12 22.60 -13.38
N GLY A 40 -8.71 21.49 -13.80
CA GLY A 40 -9.47 21.39 -15.05
C GLY A 40 -8.66 21.03 -16.28
N ASP A 41 -9.30 21.17 -17.44
CA ASP A 41 -8.75 20.72 -18.73
C ASP A 41 -7.47 21.48 -19.10
N GLY A 42 -6.44 20.73 -19.52
CA GLY A 42 -5.14 21.28 -19.91
C GLY A 42 -4.16 21.51 -18.76
N ALA A 43 -4.57 21.32 -17.49
CA ALA A 43 -3.65 21.30 -16.37
C ALA A 43 -2.79 20.03 -16.38
N GLY A 44 -1.48 20.18 -16.14
CA GLY A 44 -0.58 19.05 -15.92
C GLY A 44 -0.92 18.30 -14.63
N PHE A 45 -0.43 17.06 -14.51
CA PHE A 45 -0.73 16.21 -13.33
C PHE A 45 -0.36 16.87 -12.00
N PHE A 46 0.85 17.44 -11.94
CA PHE A 46 1.36 18.14 -10.75
C PHE A 46 1.06 19.65 -10.74
N ASP A 47 0.19 20.14 -11.63
CA ASP A 47 -0.25 21.54 -11.55
C ASP A 47 -1.27 21.76 -10.42
N ALA A 48 -1.75 20.69 -9.80
CA ALA A 48 -2.43 20.71 -8.51
C ALA A 48 -1.88 19.60 -7.60
N PRO A 49 -2.07 19.70 -6.27
CA PRO A 49 -1.62 18.66 -5.35
C PRO A 49 -2.23 17.28 -5.64
N PHE A 50 -1.46 16.22 -5.41
CA PHE A 50 -1.92 14.83 -5.48
C PHE A 50 -1.44 14.05 -4.25
N PRO A 51 -2.27 13.24 -3.57
CA PRO A 51 -3.68 12.95 -3.85
C PRO A 51 -4.59 14.17 -3.56
N SER A 52 -5.80 14.14 -4.13
CA SER A 52 -6.82 15.16 -3.89
C SER A 52 -8.21 14.61 -4.22
N ASP A 53 -9.20 14.85 -3.35
CA ASP A 53 -10.61 14.53 -3.61
C ASP A 53 -11.19 15.33 -4.80
N ALA A 54 -10.48 16.36 -5.28
CA ALA A 54 -10.80 17.03 -6.54
C ALA A 54 -10.39 16.22 -7.79
N ARG A 55 -9.57 15.17 -7.62
CA ARG A 55 -9.15 14.20 -8.64
C ARG A 55 -9.76 12.83 -8.35
N ARG A 56 -11.08 12.79 -8.16
CA ARG A 56 -11.86 11.55 -8.04
C ARG A 56 -12.98 11.52 -9.07
N ASP A 57 -13.25 10.33 -9.59
CA ASP A 57 -14.43 10.10 -10.43
C ASP A 57 -15.71 9.96 -9.58
N GLU A 58 -16.84 9.78 -10.25
CA GLU A 58 -18.16 9.64 -9.59
C GLU A 58 -18.26 8.38 -8.71
N ASN A 59 -17.40 7.37 -8.96
CA ASN A 59 -17.32 6.14 -8.16
C ASN A 59 -16.28 6.25 -7.04
N GLY A 60 -15.66 7.43 -6.84
CA GLY A 60 -14.66 7.65 -5.81
C GLY A 60 -13.25 7.17 -6.16
N ARG A 61 -12.98 6.77 -7.41
CA ARG A 61 -11.67 6.30 -7.85
C ARG A 61 -10.72 7.45 -8.14
N PRO A 62 -9.41 7.32 -7.84
CA PRO A 62 -8.41 8.31 -8.22
C PRO A 62 -8.33 8.51 -9.73
N ILE A 63 -8.41 9.77 -10.18
CA ILE A 63 -8.12 10.15 -11.57
C ILE A 63 -6.62 10.37 -11.69
N VAL A 64 -5.92 9.43 -12.35
CA VAL A 64 -4.45 9.46 -12.53
C VAL A 64 -4.02 9.88 -13.93
N THR A 65 -4.96 10.21 -14.81
CA THR A 65 -4.69 10.70 -16.16
C THR A 65 -3.74 11.90 -16.16
N GLY A 66 -2.76 11.87 -17.07
CA GLY A 66 -1.73 12.89 -17.21
C GLY A 66 -0.48 12.67 -16.35
N PHE A 67 -0.42 11.61 -15.54
CA PHE A 67 0.80 11.22 -14.81
C PHE A 67 2.00 11.13 -15.77
N PRO A 68 3.19 11.69 -15.43
CA PRO A 68 4.31 11.70 -16.36
C PRO A 68 4.83 10.29 -16.67
N ASN A 69 4.97 9.97 -17.96
CA ASN A 69 5.68 8.79 -18.45
C ASN A 69 6.53 9.14 -19.70
N PRO A 70 7.52 10.05 -19.57
CA PRO A 70 8.23 10.62 -20.72
C PRO A 70 9.05 9.58 -21.51
N GLN A 71 9.38 8.46 -20.89
CA GLN A 71 10.12 7.35 -21.50
C GLN A 71 9.20 6.25 -22.06
N ALA A 72 7.87 6.43 -22.00
CA ALA A 72 6.88 5.45 -22.44
C ALA A 72 7.13 4.04 -21.84
N ILE A 73 7.41 4.00 -20.54
CA ILE A 73 7.66 2.74 -19.83
C ILE A 73 6.33 2.02 -19.62
N ALA A 74 6.15 0.87 -20.28
CA ALA A 74 4.92 0.08 -20.20
C ALA A 74 4.53 -0.35 -18.78
N LEU A 75 5.51 -0.52 -17.89
CA LEU A 75 5.26 -0.84 -16.47
C LEU A 75 4.50 0.30 -15.78
N VAL A 76 4.83 1.56 -16.10
CA VAL A 76 4.13 2.73 -15.53
C VAL A 76 2.68 2.73 -16.01
N ASP A 77 2.44 2.55 -17.30
CA ASP A 77 1.09 2.49 -17.87
C ASP A 77 0.27 1.35 -17.25
N SER A 78 0.90 0.20 -17.01
CA SER A 78 0.27 -0.95 -16.36
C SER A 78 -0.14 -0.66 -14.91
N VAL A 79 0.72 0.02 -14.14
CA VAL A 79 0.39 0.44 -12.76
C VAL A 79 -0.76 1.45 -12.77
N LEU A 80 -0.73 2.44 -13.67
CA LEU A 80 -1.79 3.44 -13.78
C LEU A 80 -3.14 2.79 -14.15
N ALA A 81 -3.15 1.85 -15.09
CA ALA A 81 -4.36 1.11 -15.46
C ALA A 81 -4.95 0.30 -14.29
N ILE A 82 -4.10 -0.28 -13.44
CA ILE A 82 -4.54 -0.97 -12.21
C ILE A 82 -5.16 0.03 -11.23
N LEU A 83 -4.56 1.21 -11.06
CA LEU A 83 -5.10 2.24 -10.17
C LEU A 83 -6.48 2.72 -10.63
N GLU A 84 -6.63 3.01 -11.93
CA GLU A 84 -7.90 3.47 -12.52
C GLU A 84 -9.02 2.43 -12.42
N LYS A 85 -8.66 1.13 -12.52
CA LYS A 85 -9.63 0.04 -12.52
C LYS A 85 -10.02 -0.42 -11.10
N ASP A 86 -9.02 -0.59 -10.23
CA ASP A 86 -9.16 -1.41 -9.03
C ASP A 86 -9.07 -0.62 -7.71
N GLN A 87 -8.67 0.65 -7.73
CA GLN A 87 -8.66 1.47 -6.51
C GLN A 87 -10.01 2.16 -6.30
N ASP A 88 -10.47 2.13 -5.07
CA ASP A 88 -11.54 2.96 -4.56
C ASP A 88 -10.94 3.84 -3.47
N GLY A 89 -10.71 5.13 -3.75
CA GLY A 89 -9.95 6.04 -2.89
C GLY A 89 -8.42 5.95 -3.00
N PHE A 90 -7.72 6.74 -2.19
CA PHE A 90 -6.27 6.87 -2.21
C PHE A 90 -5.55 5.90 -1.26
N GLY A 91 -4.26 5.64 -1.50
CA GLY A 91 -3.48 4.70 -0.71
C GLY A 91 -3.22 5.14 0.74
N LEU A 92 -3.18 4.17 1.66
CA LEU A 92 -3.09 4.38 3.10
C LEU A 92 -1.67 4.75 3.58
N ALA A 93 -0.66 4.54 2.74
CA ALA A 93 0.73 4.84 3.04
C ALA A 93 1.41 5.68 1.94
N SER A 94 0.63 6.13 0.95
CA SER A 94 1.12 6.88 -0.21
C SER A 94 1.51 8.31 0.17
N GLY A 95 2.49 8.87 -0.54
CA GLY A 95 2.88 10.26 -0.37
C GLY A 95 1.89 11.25 -0.96
N ALA A 96 1.89 12.47 -0.42
CA ALA A 96 1.27 13.65 -1.03
C ALA A 96 2.34 14.56 -1.65
N PHE A 97 2.04 15.14 -2.81
CA PHE A 97 2.99 15.83 -3.67
C PHE A 97 2.46 17.20 -4.05
N PHE A 98 3.31 18.22 -3.90
CA PHE A 98 2.99 19.62 -4.15
C PHE A 98 4.09 20.23 -5.01
N ARG A 99 3.75 20.70 -6.21
CA ARG A 99 4.66 21.46 -7.05
C ARG A 99 4.68 22.92 -6.61
N THR A 100 5.85 23.53 -6.55
CA THR A 100 6.02 24.96 -6.22
C THR A 100 6.58 25.73 -7.41
N THR A 101 6.33 27.05 -7.45
CA THR A 101 6.82 27.90 -8.56
C THR A 101 8.32 28.18 -8.50
N ALA A 102 8.94 28.02 -7.33
CA ALA A 102 10.36 28.21 -7.10
C ALA A 102 10.89 27.26 -6.00
N ALA A 103 12.20 27.27 -5.77
CA ALA A 103 12.85 26.38 -4.82
C ALA A 103 12.53 26.73 -3.35
N LEU A 104 12.37 25.71 -2.51
CA LEU A 104 12.13 25.86 -1.07
C LEU A 104 13.43 25.78 -0.26
N ASP A 105 13.47 26.50 0.86
CA ASP A 105 14.49 26.33 1.88
C ASP A 105 14.16 25.08 2.73
N ALA A 106 14.96 24.03 2.55
CA ALA A 106 14.80 22.77 3.27
C ALA A 106 14.89 22.93 4.80
N ALA A 107 15.57 23.96 5.32
CA ALA A 107 15.65 24.22 6.75
C ALA A 107 14.33 24.71 7.36
N SER A 108 13.38 25.18 6.52
CA SER A 108 12.03 25.58 6.93
C SER A 108 11.02 24.41 6.98
N LEU A 109 11.43 23.22 6.53
CA LEU A 109 10.61 22.02 6.52
C LEU A 109 10.74 21.26 7.86
N PRO A 110 9.67 20.64 8.36
CA PRO A 110 9.73 19.96 9.64
C PRO A 110 10.48 18.63 9.53
N THR A 111 11.08 18.20 10.64
CA THR A 111 11.53 16.81 10.80
C THR A 111 10.33 15.88 10.95
N LEU A 112 10.54 14.57 10.81
CA LEU A 112 9.49 13.57 11.06
C LEU A 112 8.82 13.76 12.43
N ALA A 113 9.60 13.97 13.48
CA ALA A 113 9.08 14.24 14.82
C ALA A 113 8.42 15.63 14.92
N GLY A 114 8.99 16.65 14.29
CA GLY A 114 8.42 18.00 14.29
C GLY A 114 7.12 18.12 13.50
N SER A 115 6.80 17.17 12.61
CA SER A 115 5.59 17.21 11.78
C SER A 115 4.28 17.01 12.53
N VAL A 116 4.34 16.49 13.77
CA VAL A 116 3.15 16.30 14.62
C VAL A 116 2.91 17.43 15.61
N GLU A 117 3.77 18.45 15.62
CA GLU A 117 3.59 19.62 16.49
C GLU A 117 2.48 20.55 15.93
N PRO A 118 1.67 21.19 16.79
CA PRO A 118 0.63 22.11 16.34
C PRO A 118 1.13 23.25 15.46
N THR A 119 2.36 23.71 15.71
CA THR A 119 3.02 24.81 14.97
C THR A 119 3.85 24.33 13.78
N SER A 120 3.75 23.06 13.40
CA SER A 120 4.56 22.52 12.31
C SER A 120 4.23 23.17 10.97
N SER A 121 5.25 23.43 10.16
CA SER A 121 5.08 24.14 8.88
C SER A 121 4.39 23.29 7.81
N VAL A 122 4.43 21.96 7.95
CA VAL A 122 3.74 20.97 7.10
C VAL A 122 3.15 19.88 7.99
N GLN A 123 1.85 19.61 7.84
CA GLN A 123 1.09 18.70 8.71
C GLN A 123 0.20 17.76 7.90
N LEU A 124 0.04 16.51 8.35
CA LEU A 124 -0.99 15.56 7.88
C LEU A 124 -1.96 15.27 9.02
N ILE A 125 -3.25 15.52 8.82
CA ILE A 125 -4.27 15.51 9.87
C ILE A 125 -5.47 14.67 9.44
N GLY A 126 -5.97 13.80 10.33
CA GLY A 126 -7.27 13.14 10.17
C GLY A 126 -8.43 14.11 10.41
N ILE A 127 -9.33 14.25 9.44
CA ILE A 127 -10.40 15.28 9.47
C ILE A 127 -11.82 14.70 9.38
N SER A 128 -11.96 13.37 9.36
CA SER A 128 -13.28 12.72 9.44
C SER A 128 -13.88 12.86 10.84
N LYS A 129 -14.91 13.70 10.99
CA LYS A 129 -15.70 13.79 12.22
C LYS A 129 -16.24 12.42 12.62
N GLY A 130 -16.03 12.03 13.87
CA GLY A 130 -16.45 10.73 14.41
C GLY A 130 -15.46 9.58 14.19
N ALA A 131 -14.41 9.76 13.40
CA ALA A 131 -13.34 8.77 13.31
C ALA A 131 -12.53 8.71 14.63
N PRO A 132 -11.99 7.52 15.02
CA PRO A 132 -11.21 7.38 16.25
C PRO A 132 -9.95 8.27 16.32
N ASP A 133 -9.49 8.74 15.17
CA ASP A 133 -8.31 9.58 14.97
C ASP A 133 -8.66 11.00 14.50
N TYR A 134 -9.88 11.47 14.75
CA TYR A 134 -10.28 12.83 14.43
C TYR A 134 -9.32 13.86 15.05
N LEU A 135 -8.83 14.79 14.23
CA LEU A 135 -7.80 15.81 14.53
C LEU A 135 -6.43 15.25 14.94
N LYS A 136 -6.19 13.94 14.78
CA LYS A 136 -4.87 13.35 15.00
C LYS A 136 -3.91 13.81 13.92
N ARG A 137 -2.72 14.26 14.35
CA ARG A 137 -1.58 14.53 13.48
C ARG A 137 -0.77 13.26 13.25
N TYR A 138 -0.41 13.03 12.00
CA TYR A 138 0.38 11.88 11.58
C TYR A 138 1.82 12.30 11.29
N PRO A 139 2.82 11.55 11.78
CA PRO A 139 4.21 11.84 11.46
C PRO A 139 4.47 11.64 9.97
N VAL A 140 5.06 12.64 9.32
CA VAL A 140 5.38 12.64 7.88
C VAL A 140 6.85 12.95 7.64
N ARG A 141 7.47 12.22 6.71
CA ARG A 141 8.76 12.59 6.11
C ARG A 141 8.48 13.64 5.05
N VAL A 142 9.00 14.84 5.25
CA VAL A 142 8.89 15.95 4.31
C VAL A 142 10.22 16.13 3.60
N SER A 143 10.20 16.11 2.27
CA SER A 143 11.40 16.28 1.44
C SER A 143 11.10 17.18 0.24
N PHE A 144 12.05 17.99 -0.16
CA PHE A 144 11.95 18.87 -1.31
C PHE A 144 13.03 18.54 -2.35
N ALA A 145 12.67 18.49 -3.63
CA ALA A 145 13.59 18.30 -4.74
C ALA A 145 13.33 19.33 -5.84
N VAL A 146 14.38 20.06 -6.24
CA VAL A 146 14.32 20.95 -7.41
C VAL A 146 14.13 20.13 -8.69
N ASP A 147 14.82 19.00 -8.79
CA ASP A 147 14.69 18.02 -9.86
C ASP A 147 14.41 16.63 -9.24
N PRO A 148 13.14 16.21 -9.14
CA PRO A 148 12.78 14.90 -8.61
C PRO A 148 12.93 13.76 -9.64
N GLY A 149 13.50 14.03 -10.82
CA GLY A 149 13.63 13.05 -11.90
C GLY A 149 12.38 12.95 -12.79
N PRO A 150 12.35 11.96 -13.71
CA PRO A 150 11.46 11.96 -14.88
C PRO A 150 9.96 11.76 -14.56
N TYR A 151 9.63 11.30 -13.35
CA TYR A 151 8.25 11.01 -12.94
C TYR A 151 7.68 12.07 -11.98
N GLY A 152 8.46 13.08 -11.60
CA GLY A 152 8.01 14.22 -10.80
C GLY A 152 8.07 15.53 -11.58
N ALA A 153 7.39 16.56 -11.09
CA ALA A 153 7.53 17.91 -11.65
C ALA A 153 8.66 18.69 -10.95
N PRO A 154 9.34 19.64 -11.60
CA PRO A 154 10.33 20.49 -10.94
C PRO A 154 9.77 21.19 -9.70
N ASN A 155 10.63 21.38 -8.68
CA ASN A 155 10.28 21.96 -7.39
C ASN A 155 9.16 21.19 -6.66
N LEU A 156 9.36 19.89 -6.46
CA LEU A 156 8.40 19.01 -5.83
C LEU A 156 8.65 18.90 -4.32
N LEU A 157 7.64 19.22 -3.54
CA LEU A 157 7.55 18.88 -2.12
C LEU A 157 6.79 17.56 -1.97
N SER A 158 7.42 16.58 -1.33
CA SER A 158 6.84 15.27 -1.02
C SER A 158 6.59 15.16 0.49
N VAL A 159 5.39 14.73 0.86
CA VAL A 159 4.92 14.54 2.23
C VAL A 159 4.49 13.09 2.37
N VAL A 160 5.37 12.26 2.93
CA VAL A 160 5.16 10.79 2.99
C VAL A 160 4.85 10.39 4.44
N PRO A 161 3.68 9.77 4.73
CA PRO A 161 3.37 9.25 6.06
C PRO A 161 4.45 8.29 6.56
N LEU A 162 4.64 8.21 7.87
CA LEU A 162 5.55 7.24 8.49
C LEU A 162 5.24 5.82 8.01
N GLN A 163 6.21 5.25 7.31
CA GLN A 163 6.09 3.94 6.71
C GLN A 163 6.03 2.85 7.79
N GLY A 164 5.07 1.92 7.65
CA GLY A 164 4.72 0.94 8.69
C GLY A 164 3.63 1.36 9.65
N VAL A 165 3.13 2.60 9.54
CA VAL A 165 1.98 3.10 10.29
C VAL A 165 0.92 3.60 9.28
N PRO A 166 0.15 2.70 8.66
CA PRO A 166 -0.81 3.10 7.64
C PRO A 166 -1.89 4.02 8.22
N LEU A 167 -2.36 4.94 7.39
CA LEU A 167 -3.60 5.68 7.63
C LEU A 167 -4.78 4.70 7.72
N ARG A 168 -5.84 5.11 8.43
CA ARG A 168 -7.10 4.34 8.47
C ARG A 168 -7.77 4.36 7.10
N ALA A 169 -8.34 3.23 6.71
CA ALA A 169 -9.18 3.10 5.51
C ALA A 169 -10.41 4.01 5.56
N GLU A 170 -10.96 4.35 4.39
CA GLU A 170 -12.23 5.08 4.24
C GLU A 170 -12.34 6.38 5.07
N THR A 171 -11.21 7.05 5.27
CA THR A 171 -11.07 8.21 6.16
C THR A 171 -10.53 9.40 5.39
N ARG A 172 -10.97 10.61 5.76
CA ARG A 172 -10.54 11.87 5.14
C ARG A 172 -9.34 12.44 5.88
N TYR A 173 -8.38 12.92 5.12
CA TYR A 173 -7.17 13.55 5.61
C TYR A 173 -6.93 14.88 4.91
N ALA A 174 -6.29 15.81 5.62
CA ALA A 174 -5.76 17.04 5.04
C ALA A 174 -4.23 17.05 5.19
N VAL A 175 -3.52 17.35 4.10
CA VAL A 175 -2.14 17.82 4.18
C VAL A 175 -2.16 19.34 4.07
N VAL A 176 -1.62 20.01 5.08
CA VAL A 176 -1.61 21.48 5.18
C VAL A 176 -0.17 21.97 5.14
N ILE A 177 0.09 22.94 4.27
CA ILE A 177 1.34 23.68 4.17
C ILE A 177 1.06 25.11 4.63
N THR A 178 1.81 25.55 5.63
CA THR A 178 1.67 26.90 6.19
C THR A 178 2.59 27.90 5.48
N LYS A 179 2.31 29.19 5.67
CA LYS A 179 3.17 30.30 5.26
C LYS A 179 4.53 30.32 5.98
N SER A 180 4.74 29.48 7.01
CA SER A 180 6.04 29.37 7.68
C SER A 180 7.09 28.61 6.86
N VAL A 181 6.68 27.87 5.82
CA VAL A 181 7.62 27.35 4.81
C VAL A 181 8.20 28.54 4.04
N LYS A 182 9.51 28.50 3.79
CA LYS A 182 10.25 29.56 3.12
C LYS A 182 10.79 29.11 1.77
N ASP A 183 10.94 30.05 0.85
CA ASP A 183 11.74 29.86 -0.35
C ASP A 183 13.23 30.10 -0.07
N THR A 184 14.08 29.85 -1.07
CA THR A 184 15.54 30.04 -0.95
C THR A 184 15.98 31.50 -0.80
N SER A 185 15.07 32.48 -0.98
CA SER A 185 15.33 33.89 -0.66
C SER A 185 15.03 34.22 0.80
N GLY A 186 14.43 33.28 1.56
CA GLY A 186 13.99 33.45 2.93
C GLY A 186 12.58 34.04 3.06
N ALA A 187 11.88 34.27 1.95
CA ALA A 187 10.50 34.75 1.94
C ALA A 187 9.52 33.63 2.29
N ALA A 188 8.45 33.99 3.00
CA ALA A 188 7.34 33.08 3.29
C ALA A 188 6.61 32.67 2.00
N LEU A 189 6.07 31.44 1.96
CA LEU A 189 5.19 31.03 0.87
C LEU A 189 3.97 31.95 0.76
N GLY A 190 3.67 32.34 -0.47
CA GLY A 190 2.43 33.01 -0.84
C GLY A 190 1.25 32.04 -0.93
N VAL A 191 0.09 32.59 -1.26
CA VAL A 191 -1.16 31.82 -1.48
C VAL A 191 -1.55 31.96 -2.94
N SER A 192 -1.79 30.84 -3.62
CA SER A 192 -2.30 30.86 -5.00
C SER A 192 -3.74 31.37 -5.05
N SER A 193 -4.19 31.88 -6.20
CA SER A 193 -5.57 32.36 -6.36
C SER A 193 -6.61 31.28 -6.05
N ALA A 194 -6.40 30.06 -6.53
CA ALA A 194 -7.30 28.94 -6.25
C ALA A 194 -7.33 28.54 -4.77
N THR A 195 -6.20 28.59 -4.06
CA THR A 195 -6.19 28.36 -2.61
C THR A 195 -6.94 29.48 -1.88
N ALA A 196 -6.76 30.74 -2.30
CA ALA A 196 -7.46 31.88 -1.75
C ALA A 196 -8.98 31.79 -1.96
N ASP A 197 -9.41 31.31 -3.14
CA ASP A 197 -10.83 31.05 -3.43
C ASP A 197 -11.40 30.00 -2.48
N LEU A 198 -10.72 28.87 -2.28
CA LEU A 198 -11.15 27.84 -1.32
C LEU A 198 -11.27 28.40 0.11
N ILE A 199 -10.27 29.15 0.58
CA ILE A 199 -10.27 29.79 1.91
C ILE A 199 -11.48 30.72 2.08
N ALA A 200 -11.85 31.43 1.01
CA ALA A 200 -13.01 32.31 0.95
C ALA A 200 -14.35 31.58 0.75
N GLY A 201 -14.36 30.24 0.66
CA GLY A 201 -15.55 29.43 0.43
C GLY A 201 -16.07 29.48 -1.02
N LYS A 202 -15.20 29.80 -1.97
CA LYS A 202 -15.49 29.83 -3.41
C LYS A 202 -14.89 28.60 -4.11
N SER A 203 -15.49 28.22 -5.23
CA SER A 203 -14.94 27.17 -6.10
C SER A 203 -13.86 27.75 -7.02
N PRO A 204 -12.64 27.20 -7.02
CA PRO A 204 -11.62 27.56 -8.00
C PRO A 204 -12.06 27.27 -9.44
N ALA A 205 -11.54 28.05 -10.39
CA ALA A 205 -11.73 27.77 -11.81
C ALA A 205 -11.19 26.36 -12.16
N GLY A 206 -11.98 25.59 -12.90
CA GLY A 206 -11.63 24.22 -13.33
C GLY A 206 -11.80 23.14 -12.27
N MET A 207 -12.11 23.47 -11.02
CA MET A 207 -12.44 22.50 -9.98
C MET A 207 -13.94 22.15 -10.03
N SER A 208 -14.29 20.88 -9.88
CA SER A 208 -15.69 20.45 -9.77
C SER A 208 -16.32 20.92 -8.46
N GLU A 209 -17.65 21.07 -8.43
CA GLU A 209 -18.39 21.43 -7.20
C GLU A 209 -18.18 20.40 -6.08
N ALA A 210 -18.14 19.11 -6.43
CA ALA A 210 -17.83 18.03 -5.50
C ALA A 210 -16.42 18.17 -4.91
N GLY A 211 -15.42 18.51 -5.75
CA GLY A 211 -14.05 18.77 -5.31
C GLY A 211 -13.97 19.98 -4.37
N ALA A 212 -14.63 21.09 -4.70
CA ALA A 212 -14.67 22.29 -3.87
C ALA A 212 -15.35 22.02 -2.52
N THR A 213 -16.47 21.27 -2.52
CA THR A 213 -17.16 20.83 -1.30
C THR A 213 -16.27 19.94 -0.44
N ALA A 214 -15.56 18.99 -1.04
CA ALA A 214 -14.61 18.13 -0.35
C ALA A 214 -13.43 18.91 0.26
N HIS A 215 -13.07 20.07 -0.28
CA HIS A 215 -12.01 20.93 0.24
C HIS A 215 -12.50 21.98 1.26
N ASN A 216 -13.80 22.04 1.55
CA ASN A 216 -14.32 22.90 2.60
C ASN A 216 -14.11 22.27 3.98
N VAL A 217 -12.88 22.39 4.50
CA VAL A 217 -12.42 21.72 5.74
C VAL A 217 -11.98 22.71 6.83
N PHE A 218 -12.28 23.99 6.66
CA PHE A 218 -11.72 25.04 7.51
C PHE A 218 -12.27 25.05 8.94
N THR A 219 -13.43 24.44 9.17
CA THR A 219 -13.94 24.25 10.54
C THR A 219 -13.06 23.23 11.26
N GLU A 220 -12.79 22.10 10.63
CA GLU A 220 -11.93 21.04 11.14
C GLU A 220 -10.49 21.53 11.34
N LEU A 221 -9.95 22.31 10.40
CA LEU A 221 -8.60 22.89 10.52
C LEU A 221 -8.51 23.92 11.66
N ALA A 222 -9.54 24.75 11.86
CA ALA A 222 -9.59 25.68 12.98
C ALA A 222 -9.69 24.95 14.32
N GLU A 223 -10.49 23.88 14.41
CA GLU A 223 -10.54 22.99 15.59
C GLU A 223 -9.19 22.30 15.85
N ALA A 224 -8.43 21.98 14.79
CA ALA A 224 -7.06 21.48 14.90
C ALA A 224 -6.06 22.56 15.36
N GLY A 225 -6.45 23.83 15.42
CA GLY A 225 -5.58 24.95 15.79
C GLY A 225 -4.81 25.58 14.61
N ILE A 226 -5.27 25.40 13.37
CA ILE A 226 -4.67 26.00 12.17
C ILE A 226 -5.57 27.14 11.71
N ALA A 227 -5.07 28.38 11.77
CA ALA A 227 -5.81 29.54 11.29
C ALA A 227 -5.82 29.61 9.76
N LYS A 228 -6.93 30.06 9.17
CA LYS A 228 -7.05 30.27 7.71
C LYS A 228 -5.93 31.14 7.14
N ASP A 229 -5.55 32.18 7.89
CA ASP A 229 -4.53 33.14 7.47
C ASP A 229 -3.11 32.56 7.47
N ASP A 230 -2.89 31.42 8.12
CA ASP A 230 -1.59 30.74 8.15
C ASP A 230 -1.40 29.76 6.99
N ILE A 231 -2.47 29.43 6.26
CA ILE A 231 -2.44 28.41 5.18
C ILE A 231 -1.83 29.03 3.92
N ALA A 232 -0.78 28.38 3.39
CA ALA A 232 -0.21 28.68 2.07
C ALA A 232 -0.82 27.79 0.98
N ALA A 233 -1.01 26.50 1.29
CA ALA A 233 -1.63 25.52 0.43
C ALA A 233 -2.13 24.31 1.24
N PHE A 234 -3.04 23.54 0.66
CA PHE A 234 -3.49 22.28 1.25
C PHE A 234 -4.07 21.34 0.19
N THR A 235 -4.17 20.06 0.53
CA THR A 235 -4.99 19.10 -0.22
C THR A 235 -5.80 18.25 0.76
N VAL A 236 -7.00 17.86 0.34
CA VAL A 236 -7.86 16.95 1.08
C VAL A 236 -8.02 15.68 0.26
N PHE A 237 -7.89 14.52 0.89
CA PHE A 237 -8.05 13.24 0.21
C PHE A 237 -8.73 12.21 1.11
N THR A 238 -9.47 11.30 0.48
CA THR A 238 -10.11 10.16 1.14
C THR A 238 -9.36 8.87 0.81
N THR A 239 -8.91 8.14 1.83
CA THR A 239 -8.26 6.84 1.64
C THR A 239 -9.27 5.74 1.27
N GLY A 240 -8.82 4.74 0.54
CA GLY A 240 -9.62 3.56 0.20
C GLY A 240 -9.71 2.48 1.28
N ASP A 241 -10.27 1.32 0.91
CA ASP A 241 -10.14 0.06 1.64
C ASP A 241 -9.39 -1.00 0.81
N PRO A 242 -8.05 -1.09 0.92
CA PRO A 242 -7.25 -2.04 0.14
C PRO A 242 -7.40 -3.50 0.61
N ILE A 243 -8.03 -3.77 1.76
CA ILE A 243 -8.18 -5.11 2.32
C ILE A 243 -9.59 -5.70 2.10
N SER A 244 -10.57 -4.89 1.68
CA SER A 244 -11.93 -5.32 1.31
C SER A 244 -11.94 -6.55 0.38
N VAL A 245 -11.19 -6.50 -0.71
CA VAL A 245 -11.06 -7.60 -1.69
C VAL A 245 -10.47 -8.85 -1.04
N GLN A 246 -9.52 -8.71 -0.12
CA GLN A 246 -8.95 -9.87 0.59
C GLN A 246 -9.99 -10.54 1.49
N ALA A 247 -10.76 -9.74 2.24
CA ALA A 247 -11.83 -10.23 3.10
C ALA A 247 -12.93 -10.97 2.30
N ALA A 248 -13.39 -10.35 1.21
CA ALA A 248 -14.38 -10.93 0.31
C ALA A 248 -13.87 -12.23 -0.31
N SER A 249 -12.59 -12.27 -0.68
CA SER A 249 -11.97 -13.44 -1.29
C SER A 249 -11.86 -14.63 -0.34
N ILE A 250 -11.44 -14.42 0.90
CA ILE A 250 -11.37 -15.49 1.92
C ILE A 250 -12.76 -16.04 2.21
N THR A 251 -13.76 -15.16 2.33
CA THR A 251 -15.16 -15.56 2.54
C THR A 251 -15.66 -16.42 1.37
N LYS A 252 -15.45 -15.95 0.14
CA LYS A 252 -15.84 -16.67 -1.07
C LYS A 252 -15.17 -18.04 -1.17
N ALA A 253 -13.89 -18.14 -0.85
CA ALA A 253 -13.17 -19.41 -0.92
C ALA A 253 -13.69 -20.46 0.06
N ARG A 254 -14.21 -20.05 1.23
CA ARG A 254 -14.88 -20.96 2.16
C ARG A 254 -16.22 -21.44 1.63
N GLU A 255 -16.98 -20.54 0.97
CA GLU A 255 -18.26 -20.89 0.35
C GLU A 255 -18.10 -21.83 -0.85
N ASP A 256 -17.03 -21.68 -1.62
CA ASP A 256 -16.71 -22.56 -2.75
C ASP A 256 -16.30 -23.97 -2.32
N GLY A 257 -15.96 -24.14 -1.05
CA GLY A 257 -15.63 -25.42 -0.43
C GLY A 257 -14.19 -25.47 0.07
N VAL A 258 -14.02 -26.11 1.22
CA VAL A 258 -12.71 -26.35 1.83
C VAL A 258 -12.01 -27.50 1.10
N PRO A 259 -10.80 -27.30 0.56
CA PRO A 259 -10.04 -28.37 -0.08
C PRO A 259 -9.76 -29.56 0.84
N THR A 260 -9.71 -30.76 0.25
CA THR A 260 -9.30 -31.99 0.95
C THR A 260 -8.15 -32.65 0.20
N PRO A 261 -7.20 -33.32 0.88
CA PRO A 261 -6.14 -34.06 0.22
C PRO A 261 -6.70 -35.10 -0.75
N ILE A 262 -6.05 -35.27 -1.89
CA ILE A 262 -6.49 -36.20 -2.93
C ILE A 262 -5.97 -37.62 -2.72
N ALA A 263 -5.04 -37.79 -1.78
CA ALA A 263 -4.48 -39.07 -1.38
C ALA A 263 -4.29 -39.11 0.14
N PRO A 264 -4.25 -40.31 0.75
CA PRO A 264 -3.83 -40.46 2.14
C PRO A 264 -2.41 -39.93 2.35
N PHE A 265 -2.14 -39.43 3.56
CA PHE A 265 -0.79 -39.08 3.96
C PHE A 265 0.10 -40.31 4.07
N THR A 266 1.33 -40.20 3.56
CA THR A 266 2.35 -41.25 3.67
C THR A 266 3.56 -40.70 4.41
N LYS A 267 4.12 -41.46 5.35
CA LYS A 267 5.36 -41.07 6.03
C LYS A 267 6.51 -41.07 5.03
N THR A 268 7.20 -39.94 4.90
CA THR A 268 8.35 -39.78 4.00
C THR A 268 9.67 -39.79 4.74
N ASP A 269 9.69 -39.29 5.98
CA ASP A 269 10.92 -39.15 6.76
C ASP A 269 10.64 -39.44 8.24
N ASP A 270 11.67 -39.92 8.93
CA ASP A 270 11.65 -40.32 10.33
C ASP A 270 12.87 -39.73 11.03
N PHE A 271 12.67 -38.68 11.83
CA PHE A 271 13.72 -37.99 12.57
C PHE A 271 13.61 -38.26 14.08
N ALA A 272 14.61 -37.86 14.86
CA ALA A 272 14.65 -38.14 16.30
C ALA A 272 13.43 -37.57 17.05
N ASP A 273 13.01 -36.34 16.73
CA ASP A 273 11.96 -35.62 17.45
C ASP A 273 10.58 -35.65 16.76
N PHE A 274 10.52 -35.97 15.47
CA PHE A 274 9.28 -35.92 14.68
C PHE A 274 9.33 -36.85 13.44
N CYS A 275 8.16 -37.14 12.90
CA CYS A 275 7.99 -37.77 11.59
C CYS A 275 7.41 -36.78 10.57
N VAL A 276 7.70 -37.01 9.29
CA VAL A 276 7.18 -36.19 8.19
C VAL A 276 6.21 -37.01 7.36
N TYR A 277 5.05 -36.44 7.09
CA TYR A 277 4.01 -37.01 6.26
C TYR A 277 3.74 -36.09 5.07
N ALA A 278 3.57 -36.69 3.90
CA ALA A 278 3.27 -35.95 2.68
C ALA A 278 2.00 -36.49 2.00
N SER A 279 1.26 -35.57 1.37
CA SER A 279 0.17 -35.83 0.45
C SER A 279 0.13 -34.73 -0.62
N THR A 280 -0.90 -34.74 -1.45
CA THR A 280 -1.21 -33.69 -2.40
C THR A 280 -2.65 -33.21 -2.21
N ILE A 281 -2.90 -31.96 -2.58
CA ILE A 281 -4.19 -31.29 -2.40
C ILE A 281 -4.46 -30.37 -3.60
N ASP A 282 -5.72 -30.21 -3.98
CA ASP A 282 -6.12 -29.27 -5.04
C ASP A 282 -6.56 -27.94 -4.40
N MET A 283 -5.79 -26.88 -4.64
CA MET A 283 -6.01 -25.55 -4.06
C MET A 283 -6.77 -24.63 -5.03
N PRO A 284 -7.72 -23.81 -4.55
CA PRO A 284 -8.54 -22.95 -5.39
C PRO A 284 -7.72 -21.75 -5.88
N VAL A 285 -7.81 -21.44 -7.17
CA VAL A 285 -7.13 -20.29 -7.78
C VAL A 285 -8.14 -19.31 -8.36
N TYR A 286 -8.11 -18.07 -7.87
CA TYR A 286 -8.97 -16.97 -8.31
C TYR A 286 -8.31 -16.05 -9.34
N GLN A 287 -7.02 -16.27 -9.60
CA GLN A 287 -6.24 -15.54 -10.60
C GLN A 287 -6.50 -16.07 -12.02
N SER A 288 -6.84 -15.17 -12.95
CA SER A 288 -7.05 -15.50 -14.37
C SER A 288 -5.74 -15.62 -15.15
N GLY A 289 -5.81 -16.20 -16.35
CA GLY A 289 -4.66 -16.39 -17.24
C GLY A 289 -3.84 -17.63 -16.94
N THR A 290 -2.68 -17.74 -17.58
CA THR A 290 -1.78 -18.91 -17.51
C THR A 290 -0.55 -18.60 -16.65
N PRO A 291 -0.27 -19.39 -15.59
CA PRO A 291 0.99 -19.28 -14.86
C PRO A 291 2.22 -19.44 -15.77
N PRO A 292 3.33 -18.72 -15.52
CA PRO A 292 3.58 -17.90 -14.34
C PRO A 292 3.15 -16.42 -14.50
N TYR A 293 2.22 -16.10 -15.42
CA TYR A 293 1.74 -14.74 -15.65
C TYR A 293 2.83 -13.74 -16.07
N SER A 294 3.75 -14.18 -16.93
CA SER A 294 4.97 -13.44 -17.27
C SER A 294 4.72 -12.04 -17.84
N SER A 295 3.62 -11.81 -18.55
CA SER A 295 3.25 -10.49 -19.08
C SER A 295 1.76 -10.15 -19.01
N GLU A 296 0.89 -11.15 -18.81
CA GLU A 296 -0.56 -10.98 -18.77
C GLU A 296 -1.21 -11.94 -17.76
N GLY A 297 -2.46 -11.68 -17.40
CA GLY A 297 -3.16 -12.43 -16.37
C GLY A 297 -2.58 -12.21 -14.98
N GLY A 298 -2.84 -13.15 -14.08
CA GLY A 298 -2.41 -13.12 -12.68
C GLY A 298 -3.30 -12.28 -11.77
N GLY A 299 -4.23 -11.50 -12.33
CA GLY A 299 -5.20 -10.75 -11.55
C GLY A 299 -6.40 -11.58 -11.10
N PHE A 300 -6.93 -11.27 -9.93
CA PHE A 300 -8.25 -11.75 -9.50
C PHE A 300 -9.33 -11.26 -10.45
N VAL A 301 -10.22 -12.17 -10.83
CA VAL A 301 -11.44 -11.80 -11.57
C VAL A 301 -12.52 -11.49 -10.56
N ILE A 302 -12.92 -10.22 -10.49
CA ILE A 302 -13.96 -9.75 -9.58
C ILE A 302 -15.28 -9.66 -10.35
N ASP A 303 -16.34 -10.25 -9.80
CA ASP A 303 -17.70 -10.17 -10.34
C ASP A 303 -18.38 -8.84 -10.01
N ALA A 304 -19.63 -8.67 -10.46
CA ALA A 304 -20.41 -7.45 -10.22
C ALA A 304 -20.73 -7.21 -8.74
N ASP A 305 -20.66 -8.25 -7.90
CA ASP A 305 -20.90 -8.18 -6.46
C ASP A 305 -19.61 -7.91 -5.67
N GLY A 306 -18.48 -7.67 -6.34
CA GLY A 306 -17.19 -7.39 -5.71
C GLY A 306 -16.49 -8.64 -5.17
N ARG A 307 -16.89 -9.84 -5.60
CA ARG A 307 -16.36 -11.13 -5.11
C ARG A 307 -15.44 -11.75 -6.16
N PRO A 308 -14.38 -12.48 -5.76
CA PRO A 308 -13.55 -13.15 -6.75
C PRO A 308 -14.27 -14.36 -7.35
N VAL A 309 -13.97 -14.66 -8.61
CA VAL A 309 -14.51 -15.80 -9.34
C VAL A 309 -13.45 -16.90 -9.42
N LEU A 310 -13.79 -18.10 -8.95
CA LEU A 310 -12.91 -19.26 -9.04
C LEU A 310 -12.57 -19.55 -10.51
N GLN A 311 -11.28 -19.61 -10.83
CA GLN A 311 -10.80 -19.81 -12.21
C GLN A 311 -10.43 -21.27 -12.46
N ARG A 312 -9.74 -21.91 -11.51
CA ARG A 312 -9.31 -23.31 -11.58
C ARG A 312 -8.91 -23.85 -10.21
N GLN A 313 -8.57 -25.13 -10.18
CA GLN A 313 -7.90 -25.79 -9.07
C GLN A 313 -6.46 -26.12 -9.49
N GLU A 314 -5.50 -25.98 -8.59
CA GLU A 314 -4.10 -26.33 -8.82
C GLU A 314 -3.59 -27.33 -7.79
N ARG A 315 -2.94 -28.38 -8.28
CA ARG A 315 -2.30 -29.42 -7.49
C ARG A 315 -1.13 -28.82 -6.69
N ALA A 316 -1.13 -29.01 -5.38
CA ALA A 316 -0.09 -28.58 -4.45
C ALA A 316 0.43 -29.78 -3.64
N ASN A 317 1.71 -29.77 -3.27
CA ASN A 317 2.19 -30.65 -2.21
C ASN A 317 1.65 -30.18 -0.86
N PHE A 318 1.41 -31.13 0.04
CA PHE A 318 1.02 -30.88 1.41
C PHE A 318 1.90 -31.71 2.35
N VAL A 319 2.70 -31.02 3.16
CA VAL A 319 3.57 -31.62 4.19
C VAL A 319 3.01 -31.32 5.57
N VAL A 320 2.95 -32.35 6.42
CA VAL A 320 2.60 -32.25 7.85
C VAL A 320 3.69 -32.96 8.65
N THR A 321 4.16 -32.35 9.74
CA THR A 321 5.08 -32.99 10.68
C THR A 321 4.40 -33.31 11.99
N VAL A 322 4.66 -34.51 12.52
CA VAL A 322 4.07 -35.01 13.76
C VAL A 322 5.16 -35.18 14.81
N PRO A 323 5.09 -34.50 15.97
CA PRO A 323 6.06 -34.67 17.02
C PRO A 323 5.93 -36.05 17.68
N LYS A 324 7.07 -36.65 18.04
CA LYS A 324 7.13 -37.96 18.72
C LYS A 324 6.82 -37.83 20.21
N ARG A 325 5.56 -37.55 20.51
CA ARG A 325 5.03 -37.46 21.88
C ARG A 325 3.55 -37.84 21.93
N ASN A 326 2.95 -37.76 23.11
CA ASN A 326 1.51 -37.95 23.25
C ASN A 326 0.74 -36.75 22.68
N MET A 327 -0.26 -37.03 21.86
CA MET A 327 -1.19 -36.03 21.36
C MET A 327 -2.05 -35.46 22.50
N PRO A 328 -2.19 -34.13 22.60
CA PRO A 328 -3.18 -33.52 23.48
C PRO A 328 -4.62 -33.97 23.14
N ALA A 329 -5.55 -33.85 24.09
CA ALA A 329 -6.94 -34.28 23.90
C ALA A 329 -7.60 -33.67 22.65
N ASP A 330 -7.32 -32.39 22.42
CA ASP A 330 -7.88 -31.62 21.31
C ASP A 330 -7.07 -31.78 20.00
N GLY A 331 -5.99 -32.57 19.98
CA GLY A 331 -5.07 -32.71 18.84
C GLY A 331 -3.72 -32.01 19.03
N TYR A 332 -2.76 -32.27 18.14
CA TYR A 332 -1.49 -31.56 18.13
C TYR A 332 -1.68 -30.10 17.71
N PRO A 333 -1.12 -29.14 18.45
CA PRO A 333 -1.05 -27.77 17.96
C PRO A 333 -0.06 -27.71 16.78
N LEU A 334 -0.41 -26.97 15.74
CA LEU A 334 0.40 -26.80 14.53
C LEU A 334 0.82 -25.34 14.34
N VAL A 335 2.06 -25.19 13.87
CA VAL A 335 2.51 -23.98 13.18
C VAL A 335 2.38 -24.19 11.68
N VAL A 336 1.52 -23.42 11.03
CA VAL A 336 1.45 -23.39 9.56
C VAL A 336 2.60 -22.54 9.06
N PHE A 337 3.43 -23.08 8.18
CA PHE A 337 4.52 -22.37 7.53
C PHE A 337 4.09 -21.94 6.12
N SER A 338 4.19 -20.64 5.83
CA SER A 338 3.95 -20.08 4.50
C SER A 338 5.02 -20.57 3.52
N ARG A 339 4.74 -21.64 2.77
CA ARG A 339 5.54 -22.02 1.59
C ARG A 339 5.15 -21.12 0.43
N THR A 340 5.80 -19.97 0.34
CA THR A 340 5.75 -19.10 -0.83
C THR A 340 7.12 -18.47 -1.07
N GLY A 341 7.55 -18.45 -2.33
CA GLY A 341 8.86 -17.93 -2.73
C GLY A 341 10.00 -18.89 -2.42
N GLY A 342 11.23 -18.43 -2.66
CA GLY A 342 12.43 -19.26 -2.58
C GLY A 342 12.62 -19.95 -1.21
N GLY A 343 12.90 -21.25 -1.23
CA GLY A 343 13.04 -22.04 0.00
C GLY A 343 13.53 -23.47 -0.20
N GLY A 344 13.40 -23.99 -1.42
CA GLY A 344 13.46 -25.43 -1.71
C GLY A 344 12.06 -26.05 -1.64
N GLU A 345 11.97 -27.36 -1.81
CA GLU A 345 10.67 -28.06 -1.88
C GLU A 345 9.94 -28.12 -0.54
N ARG A 346 10.65 -28.40 0.56
CA ARG A 346 10.04 -28.54 1.91
C ARG A 346 10.78 -27.68 2.93
N PRO A 347 10.75 -26.34 2.81
CA PRO A 347 11.51 -25.46 3.69
C PRO A 347 11.17 -25.63 5.17
N LEU A 348 9.94 -26.05 5.49
CA LEU A 348 9.50 -26.42 6.84
C LEU A 348 10.39 -27.51 7.47
N VAL A 349 10.84 -28.50 6.69
CA VAL A 349 11.60 -29.67 7.15
C VAL A 349 13.10 -29.49 6.88
N ASP A 350 13.45 -29.01 5.70
CA ASP A 350 14.81 -29.12 5.15
C ASP A 350 15.64 -27.83 5.36
N ARG A 351 15.02 -26.71 5.76
CA ARG A 351 15.72 -25.41 5.86
C ARG A 351 16.42 -25.21 7.22
N GLY A 352 17.38 -26.08 7.50
CA GLY A 352 18.27 -25.99 8.67
C GLY A 352 19.53 -25.16 8.44
N VAL A 353 20.49 -25.27 9.38
CA VAL A 353 21.80 -24.62 9.29
C VAL A 353 22.58 -25.19 8.10
N ARG A 354 23.20 -24.32 7.30
CA ARG A 354 23.94 -24.67 6.08
C ARG A 354 25.39 -24.22 6.19
N ALA A 355 26.31 -24.98 5.61
CA ALA A 355 27.73 -24.59 5.54
C ALA A 355 27.94 -23.41 4.57
N GLU A 356 27.15 -23.34 3.51
CA GLU A 356 27.19 -22.30 2.48
C GLU A 356 25.77 -21.84 2.13
N SER A 357 25.65 -20.58 1.68
CA SER A 357 24.35 -20.02 1.27
C SER A 357 23.77 -20.81 0.09
N GLY A 358 22.51 -21.22 0.19
CA GLY A 358 21.83 -22.00 -0.85
C GLY A 358 22.14 -23.51 -0.84
N GLY A 359 23.16 -23.97 -0.14
CA GLY A 359 23.51 -25.40 -0.02
C GLY A 359 22.52 -26.23 0.80
N GLU A 360 22.74 -27.53 0.90
CA GLU A 360 21.93 -28.41 1.77
C GLU A 360 22.16 -28.09 3.25
N ALA A 361 21.19 -28.47 4.10
CA ALA A 361 21.39 -28.41 5.54
C ALA A 361 22.53 -29.36 5.95
N ILE A 362 23.36 -28.94 6.91
CA ILE A 362 24.46 -29.74 7.45
C ILE A 362 23.91 -31.06 8.01
N GLU A 363 22.77 -30.98 8.70
CA GLU A 363 22.05 -32.13 9.24
C GLU A 363 20.61 -32.13 8.71
N PRO A 364 20.14 -33.25 8.13
CA PRO A 364 18.74 -33.37 7.68
C PRO A 364 17.73 -33.18 8.82
N GLY A 365 16.53 -32.70 8.48
CA GLY A 365 15.44 -32.53 9.45
C GLY A 365 15.67 -31.43 10.49
N THR A 366 16.61 -30.51 10.26
CA THR A 366 16.91 -29.39 11.15
C THR A 366 16.25 -28.07 10.75
N GLY A 367 15.24 -28.10 9.89
CA GLY A 367 14.39 -26.95 9.57
C GLY A 367 13.46 -26.54 10.72
N PRO A 368 12.59 -25.53 10.50
CA PRO A 368 11.68 -25.00 11.53
C PRO A 368 10.85 -26.07 12.27
N ALA A 369 10.46 -27.15 11.59
CA ALA A 369 9.70 -28.25 12.18
C ALA A 369 10.38 -28.89 13.40
N LEU A 370 11.73 -28.91 13.45
CA LEU A 370 12.46 -29.44 14.61
C LEU A 370 12.19 -28.64 15.87
N GLU A 371 12.23 -27.31 15.77
CA GLU A 371 12.01 -26.43 16.91
C GLU A 371 10.55 -26.47 17.38
N PHE A 372 9.61 -26.65 16.45
CA PHE A 372 8.21 -26.90 16.80
C PHE A 372 8.04 -28.23 17.54
N ALA A 373 8.66 -29.30 17.04
CA ALA A 373 8.54 -30.62 17.63
C ALA A 373 9.06 -30.68 19.08
N ARG A 374 10.18 -30.00 19.37
CA ARG A 374 10.76 -29.89 20.72
C ARG A 374 9.79 -29.31 21.73
N VAL A 375 8.95 -28.36 21.33
CA VAL A 375 7.90 -27.77 22.20
C VAL A 375 6.56 -28.49 22.07
N GLY A 376 6.48 -29.53 21.25
CA GLY A 376 5.31 -30.40 21.11
C GLY A 376 4.28 -29.94 20.09
N PHE A 377 4.70 -29.05 19.20
CA PHE A 377 3.93 -28.62 18.06
C PHE A 377 4.35 -29.43 16.84
N GLY A 378 3.39 -29.70 15.95
CA GLY A 378 3.72 -30.08 14.58
C GLY A 378 3.87 -28.85 13.69
N GLY A 379 4.26 -29.10 12.44
CA GLY A 379 4.28 -28.12 11.37
C GLY A 379 3.37 -28.55 10.23
N ALA A 380 2.86 -27.58 9.46
CA ALA A 380 2.19 -27.85 8.19
C ALA A 380 2.60 -26.85 7.12
N SER A 381 2.73 -27.28 5.88
CA SER A 381 2.96 -26.38 4.73
C SER A 381 2.30 -26.96 3.48
N ILE A 382 1.62 -26.09 2.74
CA ILE A 382 1.05 -26.38 1.42
C ILE A 382 1.74 -25.48 0.39
N ASP A 383 2.00 -25.99 -0.80
CA ASP A 383 2.58 -25.18 -1.88
C ASP A 383 1.69 -23.99 -2.24
N GLY A 384 2.19 -22.78 -1.96
CA GLY A 384 1.55 -21.56 -2.43
C GLY A 384 1.71 -21.34 -3.95
N PRO A 385 1.14 -20.25 -4.47
CA PRO A 385 1.31 -19.83 -5.86
C PRO A 385 2.79 -19.85 -6.29
N HIS A 386 3.04 -20.43 -7.47
CA HIS A 386 4.38 -20.63 -8.05
C HIS A 386 5.37 -21.46 -7.22
N GLY A 387 4.91 -22.15 -6.16
CA GLY A 387 5.73 -23.06 -5.37
C GLY A 387 5.57 -24.51 -5.79
N GLY A 388 6.66 -25.28 -5.78
CA GLY A 388 6.63 -26.75 -5.85
C GLY A 388 5.94 -27.25 -7.12
N LEU A 389 4.86 -28.04 -6.98
CA LEU A 389 4.10 -28.55 -8.13
C LEU A 389 3.47 -27.44 -8.99
N ARG A 390 3.32 -26.23 -8.43
CA ARG A 390 2.73 -25.06 -9.10
C ARG A 390 3.78 -24.19 -9.77
N ASN A 391 5.07 -24.51 -9.62
CA ASN A 391 6.15 -23.90 -10.37
C ASN A 391 6.31 -24.59 -11.74
N VAL A 392 5.46 -24.21 -12.70
CA VAL A 392 5.38 -24.87 -14.02
C VAL A 392 6.60 -24.65 -14.93
N THR A 393 7.43 -23.63 -14.64
CA THR A 393 8.65 -23.34 -15.43
C THR A 393 9.93 -23.78 -14.72
N HIS A 394 9.87 -24.13 -13.44
CA HIS A 394 11.03 -24.40 -12.58
C HIS A 394 12.01 -23.21 -12.47
N ASP A 395 11.54 -21.99 -12.73
CA ASP A 395 12.32 -20.77 -12.55
C ASP A 395 12.40 -20.37 -11.07
N ASP A 396 13.16 -19.31 -10.77
CA ASP A 396 13.28 -18.78 -9.41
C ASP A 396 11.92 -18.32 -8.86
N GLU A 397 11.41 -19.05 -7.86
CA GLU A 397 10.10 -18.79 -7.25
C GLU A 397 9.97 -17.35 -6.71
N GLN A 398 11.06 -16.70 -6.28
CA GLN A 398 11.00 -15.32 -5.82
C GLN A 398 10.66 -14.37 -6.97
N LEU A 399 11.27 -14.59 -8.14
CA LEU A 399 10.99 -13.79 -9.34
C LEU A 399 9.57 -14.06 -9.85
N LEU A 400 9.11 -15.31 -9.80
CA LEU A 400 7.76 -15.67 -10.23
C LEU A 400 6.68 -15.07 -9.33
N VAL A 401 6.87 -15.09 -8.00
CA VAL A 401 5.86 -14.53 -7.08
C VAL A 401 5.88 -13.00 -7.10
N PHE A 402 7.05 -12.35 -7.08
CA PHE A 402 7.10 -10.90 -7.20
C PHE A 402 6.64 -10.41 -8.55
N ASN A 403 6.93 -11.15 -9.63
CA ASN A 403 6.48 -10.85 -10.98
C ASN A 403 6.62 -9.35 -11.36
N PHE A 404 7.82 -8.79 -11.20
CA PHE A 404 8.06 -7.34 -11.31
C PHE A 404 7.66 -6.73 -12.67
N GLN A 405 7.52 -7.56 -13.71
CA GLN A 405 7.09 -7.15 -15.05
C GLN A 405 5.56 -7.14 -15.20
N ASN A 406 4.83 -7.81 -14.32
CA ASN A 406 3.37 -7.86 -14.30
C ASN A 406 2.86 -7.41 -12.91
N PRO A 407 2.62 -6.10 -12.70
CA PRO A 407 2.22 -5.56 -11.40
C PRO A 407 0.85 -6.08 -10.92
N LEU A 408 -0.01 -6.52 -11.84
CA LEU A 408 -1.29 -7.14 -11.50
C LEU A 408 -1.06 -8.51 -10.84
N ALA A 409 -0.22 -9.34 -11.45
CA ALA A 409 0.20 -10.61 -10.87
C ALA A 409 0.98 -10.42 -9.57
N LEU A 410 1.89 -9.43 -9.49
CA LEU A 410 2.61 -9.08 -8.25
C LEU A 410 1.64 -8.91 -7.08
N ARG A 411 0.59 -8.10 -7.27
CA ARG A 411 -0.41 -7.83 -6.24
C ARG A 411 -1.20 -9.08 -5.87
N ASP A 412 -1.72 -9.79 -6.87
CA ASP A 412 -2.70 -10.84 -6.63
C ASP A 412 -2.06 -12.21 -6.34
N ASN A 413 -0.78 -12.42 -6.64
CA ASN A 413 0.01 -13.55 -6.14
C ASN A 413 0.08 -13.54 -4.60
N ILE A 414 0.30 -12.36 -4.01
CA ILE A 414 0.34 -12.17 -2.56
C ILE A 414 -1.05 -12.39 -1.94
N ARG A 415 -2.10 -11.85 -2.57
CA ARG A 415 -3.49 -12.03 -2.12
C ARG A 415 -3.95 -13.49 -2.21
N GLN A 416 -3.62 -14.18 -3.31
CA GLN A 416 -3.89 -15.60 -3.50
C GLN A 416 -3.20 -16.43 -2.41
N SER A 417 -1.92 -16.17 -2.15
CA SER A 417 -1.17 -16.85 -1.08
C SER A 417 -1.81 -16.64 0.30
N ALA A 418 -2.21 -15.41 0.61
CA ALA A 418 -2.85 -15.09 1.89
C ALA A 418 -4.24 -15.75 2.02
N LEU A 419 -5.00 -15.82 0.93
CA LEU A 419 -6.28 -16.51 0.89
C LEU A 419 -6.12 -17.99 1.18
N GLU A 420 -5.17 -18.65 0.52
CA GLU A 420 -4.90 -20.08 0.71
C GLU A 420 -4.46 -20.38 2.15
N LEU A 421 -3.60 -19.54 2.75
CA LEU A 421 -3.19 -19.68 4.15
C LEU A 421 -4.36 -19.53 5.13
N ALA A 422 -5.35 -18.69 4.81
CA ALA A 422 -6.56 -18.53 5.62
C ALA A 422 -7.55 -19.70 5.48
N LEU A 423 -7.37 -20.59 4.49
CA LEU A 423 -8.13 -21.84 4.37
C LEU A 423 -7.50 -22.99 5.16
N VAL A 424 -6.18 -22.98 5.36
CA VAL A 424 -5.45 -24.11 6.00
C VAL A 424 -6.05 -24.57 7.33
N PRO A 425 -6.50 -23.68 8.25
CA PRO A 425 -7.11 -24.13 9.48
C PRO A 425 -8.42 -24.92 9.24
N HIS A 426 -9.20 -24.59 8.21
CA HIS A 426 -10.40 -25.36 7.83
C HIS A 426 -10.03 -26.69 7.18
N ILE A 427 -8.98 -26.70 6.37
CA ILE A 427 -8.47 -27.93 5.75
C ILE A 427 -8.07 -28.92 6.84
N LEU A 428 -7.34 -28.44 7.86
CA LEU A 428 -6.85 -29.25 8.99
C LEU A 428 -7.96 -29.85 9.86
N ASP A 429 -9.13 -29.23 9.94
CA ASP A 429 -10.29 -29.80 10.67
C ASP A 429 -10.74 -31.15 10.08
N GLY A 430 -10.49 -31.37 8.78
CA GLY A 430 -10.81 -32.60 8.06
C GLY A 430 -9.68 -33.63 7.97
N ILE A 431 -8.52 -33.39 8.62
CA ILE A 431 -7.35 -34.26 8.50
C ILE A 431 -7.17 -35.15 9.72
N GLU A 432 -7.09 -36.45 9.45
CA GLU A 432 -6.53 -37.45 10.37
C GLU A 432 -5.36 -38.16 9.67
N ILE A 433 -4.24 -38.32 10.37
CA ILE A 433 -3.06 -39.03 9.85
C ILE A 433 -2.84 -40.28 10.70
N ASP A 434 -2.74 -41.45 10.05
CA ASP A 434 -2.29 -42.68 10.69
C ASP A 434 -0.81 -42.56 11.08
N VAL A 435 -0.54 -42.60 12.38
CA VAL A 435 0.80 -42.47 12.97
C VAL A 435 1.31 -43.78 13.56
N SER A 436 0.68 -44.91 13.25
CA SER A 436 1.12 -46.24 13.70
C SER A 436 2.55 -46.57 13.26
N ASP A 437 3.02 -45.93 12.19
CA ASP A 437 4.38 -46.06 11.67
C ASP A 437 5.36 -45.03 12.25
N CYS A 438 4.94 -44.07 13.07
CA CYS A 438 5.80 -43.08 13.72
C CYS A 438 6.09 -43.43 15.19
N ALA A 439 7.15 -44.20 15.42
CA ALA A 439 7.56 -44.59 16.76
C ALA A 439 7.77 -43.37 17.67
N GLY A 440 7.00 -43.30 18.75
CA GLY A 440 7.03 -42.21 19.74
C GLY A 440 5.88 -41.21 19.61
N ALA A 441 5.19 -41.15 18.47
CA ALA A 441 3.92 -40.44 18.36
C ALA A 441 2.81 -41.32 18.94
N VAL A 442 1.99 -40.78 19.84
CA VAL A 442 0.89 -41.53 20.46
C VAL A 442 -0.40 -40.75 20.28
N ALA A 443 -1.36 -41.32 19.55
CA ALA A 443 -2.68 -40.74 19.33
C ALA A 443 -3.79 -41.81 19.55
N PRO A 444 -5.02 -41.41 19.92
CA PRO A 444 -6.14 -42.32 19.98
C PRO A 444 -6.36 -43.02 18.63
N LEU A 445 -6.46 -44.35 18.66
CA LEU A 445 -6.60 -45.19 17.45
C LEU A 445 -5.47 -45.00 16.42
N ASP A 446 -4.30 -44.53 16.86
CA ASP A 446 -3.18 -44.15 16.00
C ASP A 446 -3.53 -43.06 14.98
N LEU A 447 -4.60 -42.28 15.19
CA LEU A 447 -5.03 -41.21 14.30
C LEU A 447 -4.72 -39.85 14.91
N ALA A 448 -3.68 -39.20 14.38
CA ALA A 448 -3.31 -37.85 14.77
C ALA A 448 -4.28 -36.81 14.19
N ARG A 449 -4.73 -35.90 15.06
CA ARG A 449 -5.55 -34.73 14.75
C ARG A 449 -4.79 -33.45 15.01
N PHE A 450 -5.22 -32.35 14.39
CA PHE A 450 -4.43 -31.13 14.33
C PHE A 450 -5.26 -29.88 14.62
N GLN A 451 -4.62 -28.90 15.24
CA GLN A 451 -5.17 -27.56 15.42
C GLN A 451 -4.17 -26.54 14.91
N ALA A 452 -4.53 -25.77 13.88
CA ALA A 452 -3.75 -24.60 13.53
C ALA A 452 -3.76 -23.62 14.72
N LYS A 453 -2.56 -23.28 15.22
CA LYS A 453 -2.39 -22.35 16.35
C LYS A 453 -1.56 -21.14 15.99
N ALA A 454 -0.56 -21.30 15.14
CA ALA A 454 0.30 -20.20 14.73
C ALA A 454 0.54 -20.21 13.23
N LEU A 455 0.85 -19.04 12.68
CA LEU A 455 1.28 -18.86 11.31
C LEU A 455 2.71 -18.32 11.29
N MET A 456 3.61 -18.99 10.58
CA MET A 456 4.98 -18.57 10.37
C MET A 456 5.18 -18.14 8.92
N GLY A 457 5.78 -16.97 8.75
CA GLY A 457 6.24 -16.47 7.46
C GLY A 457 7.70 -16.04 7.54
N HIS A 458 8.49 -16.39 6.52
CA HIS A 458 9.85 -15.88 6.34
C HIS A 458 9.94 -15.07 5.05
N SER A 459 10.64 -13.92 5.08
CA SER A 459 10.82 -13.03 3.93
C SER A 459 9.46 -12.67 3.31
N MET A 460 9.18 -13.08 2.08
CA MET A 460 7.89 -12.90 1.41
C MET A 460 6.72 -13.49 2.19
N GLY A 461 6.88 -14.68 2.78
CA GLY A 461 5.85 -15.27 3.65
C GLY A 461 5.52 -14.38 4.85
N ALA A 462 6.46 -13.57 5.32
CA ALA A 462 6.23 -12.63 6.41
C ALA A 462 5.42 -11.39 5.98
N SER A 463 5.40 -11.07 4.68
CA SER A 463 4.52 -10.06 4.09
C SER A 463 3.11 -10.61 3.80
N ILE A 464 3.00 -11.90 3.50
CA ILE A 464 1.73 -12.59 3.20
C ILE A 464 0.96 -12.91 4.48
N ALA A 465 1.64 -13.44 5.51
CA ALA A 465 1.00 -13.95 6.72
C ALA A 465 0.10 -12.94 7.45
N PRO A 466 0.44 -11.63 7.56
CA PRO A 466 -0.45 -10.61 8.12
C PRO A 466 -1.79 -10.49 7.40
N LEU A 467 -1.83 -10.68 6.08
CA LEU A 467 -3.06 -10.62 5.28
C LEU A 467 -3.97 -11.84 5.50
N ALA A 468 -3.41 -12.98 5.91
CA ALA A 468 -4.17 -14.17 6.25
C ALA A 468 -4.76 -14.08 7.67
N ILE A 469 -3.92 -13.77 8.68
CA ILE A 469 -4.33 -13.72 10.09
C ILE A 469 -5.35 -12.61 10.38
N ALA A 470 -5.34 -11.52 9.60
CA ALA A 470 -6.34 -10.45 9.71
C ALA A 470 -7.78 -10.96 9.56
N PHE A 471 -7.99 -12.11 8.89
CA PHE A 471 -9.30 -12.68 8.60
C PHE A 471 -9.47 -14.15 9.03
N GLU A 472 -8.46 -14.75 9.67
CA GLU A 472 -8.52 -16.11 10.21
C GLU A 472 -8.11 -16.10 11.69
N PRO A 473 -9.08 -15.98 12.61
CA PRO A 473 -8.81 -15.78 14.04
C PRO A 473 -8.31 -17.03 14.76
N ARG A 474 -8.29 -18.22 14.13
CA ARG A 474 -7.73 -19.43 14.76
C ARG A 474 -6.21 -19.43 14.82
N TYR A 475 -5.55 -18.60 14.01
CA TYR A 475 -4.15 -18.29 14.24
C TYR A 475 -4.05 -17.35 15.44
N GLU A 476 -3.63 -17.89 16.59
CA GLU A 476 -3.49 -17.18 17.86
C GLU A 476 -2.10 -16.52 17.99
N ALA A 477 -1.14 -16.91 17.13
CA ALA A 477 0.21 -16.36 17.10
C ALA A 477 0.76 -16.21 15.69
N LEU A 478 1.68 -15.25 15.52
CA LEU A 478 2.32 -14.93 14.25
C LEU A 478 3.85 -14.89 14.44
N ILE A 479 4.58 -15.65 13.63
CA ILE A 479 6.05 -15.69 13.62
C ILE A 479 6.54 -15.05 12.31
N LEU A 480 6.99 -13.80 12.40
CA LEU A 480 7.43 -13.02 11.25
C LEU A 480 8.96 -12.92 11.22
N SER A 481 9.59 -13.74 10.36
CA SER A 481 11.05 -13.73 10.18
C SER A 481 11.42 -12.93 8.93
N GLY A 482 12.31 -11.94 9.05
CA GLY A 482 12.70 -11.08 7.92
C GLY A 482 11.58 -10.17 7.41
N ALA A 483 10.61 -9.84 8.27
CA ALA A 483 9.56 -8.89 7.94
C ALA A 483 10.09 -7.45 7.88
N GLY A 484 9.53 -6.66 6.96
CA GLY A 484 9.73 -5.22 6.90
C GLY A 484 8.47 -4.46 7.31
N GLY A 485 8.62 -3.16 7.59
CA GLY A 485 7.49 -2.28 7.88
C GLY A 485 6.85 -1.65 6.65
N SER A 486 7.53 -1.64 5.49
CA SER A 486 6.98 -1.02 4.28
C SER A 486 7.62 -1.57 3.00
N PHE A 487 6.77 -1.86 2.02
CA PHE A 487 7.21 -2.18 0.66
C PHE A 487 7.80 -0.97 -0.05
N ILE A 488 7.30 0.25 0.21
CA ILE A 488 7.83 1.49 -0.36
C ILE A 488 9.28 1.69 0.10
N GLU A 489 9.54 1.58 1.42
CA GLU A 489 10.92 1.69 1.95
C GLU A 489 11.82 0.58 1.42
N ASN A 490 11.30 -0.65 1.27
CA ASN A 490 12.05 -1.75 0.67
C ASN A 490 12.49 -1.42 -0.76
N MET A 491 11.62 -0.80 -1.56
CA MET A 491 11.94 -0.42 -2.94
C MET A 491 12.88 0.79 -3.01
N LEU A 492 12.67 1.82 -2.19
CA LEU A 492 13.47 3.05 -2.23
C LEU A 492 14.87 2.90 -1.64
N HIS A 493 15.06 1.98 -0.69
CA HIS A 493 16.33 1.79 0.01
C HIS A 493 16.98 0.45 -0.30
N LYS A 494 16.52 -0.24 -1.35
CA LYS A 494 17.09 -1.52 -1.78
C LYS A 494 18.56 -1.32 -2.15
N GLN A 495 19.43 -2.15 -1.59
CA GLN A 495 20.87 -2.15 -1.91
C GLN A 495 21.28 -3.32 -2.82
N THR A 496 20.47 -4.38 -2.85
CA THR A 496 20.75 -5.62 -3.60
C THR A 496 19.50 -6.08 -4.36
N PRO A 497 19.62 -6.58 -5.60
CA PRO A 497 20.88 -6.86 -6.32
C PRO A 497 21.60 -5.60 -6.83
N LEU A 498 20.91 -4.46 -6.88
CA LEU A 498 21.48 -3.17 -7.23
C LEU A 498 20.96 -2.10 -6.25
N PRO A 499 21.81 -1.13 -5.86
CA PRO A 499 21.35 0.03 -5.11
C PRO A 499 20.45 0.90 -5.99
N VAL A 500 19.35 1.38 -5.41
CA VAL A 500 18.41 2.32 -6.03
C VAL A 500 18.87 3.76 -5.81
#